data_AF-A0A2M7FJ45-F1
#
_entry.id   AF-A0A2M7FJ45-F1
#
_cell.length_a   1.000
_cell.length_b   1.000
_cell.length_c   1.000
_cell.angle_alpha   90.00
_cell.angle_beta   90.00
_cell.angle_gamma   90.00
#
_symmetry.space_group_name_H-M   'P 1'
#
loop_
_entity.id
_entity.type
_entity.pdbx_description
1 polymer ?
#
loop_
_entity_poly.entity_id
_entity_poly.type
_entity_poly.pdbx_seq_one_letter_code
_entity_poly.pdbx_strand_id
1 'polypeptide(L)' 'RFRAGIEGNISMLKRVFGLDRCTWRGLEHFKAYVMSAVLAYNFKVFARLSRQTL' A
#
# COMPACT_ATOMS: atom_id res chain seq x y z
N ARG A 1 -0.99 -16.61 13.18
CA ARG A 1 -0.63 -15.19 13.48
C ARG A 1 -0.05 -14.43 12.27
N PHE A 2 0.67 -15.06 11.34
CA PHE A 2 1.12 -14.43 10.07
C PHE A 2 -0.02 -13.96 9.15
N ARG A 3 -1.13 -14.70 9.10
CA ARG A 3 -2.28 -14.39 8.22
C ARG A 3 -2.95 -13.05 8.56
N ALA A 4 -3.19 -12.77 9.84
CA ALA A 4 -3.80 -11.53 10.30
C ALA A 4 -2.99 -10.28 9.94
N GLY A 5 -1.65 -10.38 9.88
CA GLY A 5 -0.78 -9.28 9.46
C GLY A 5 -0.91 -8.96 7.97
N ILE A 6 -0.87 -10.00 7.12
CA ILE A 6 -1.02 -9.84 5.67
C ILE A 6 -2.43 -9.37 5.30
N GLU A 7 -3.47 -9.93 5.91
CA GLU A 7 -4.86 -9.53 5.70
C GLU A 7 -5.09 -8.06 6.10
N GLY A 8 -4.48 -7.61 7.20
CA GLY A 8 -4.49 -6.20 7.62
C GLY A 8 -3.81 -5.27 6.61
N ASN A 9 -2.64 -5.65 6.11
CA ASN A 9 -1.91 -4.87 5.10
C ASN A 9 -2.72 -4.74 3.79
N ILE A 10 -3.29 -5.85 3.32
CA ILE A 10 -4.11 -5.90 2.11
C ILE A 10 -5.39 -5.06 2.28
N SER A 11 -6.03 -5.12 3.46
CA SER A 11 -7.19 -4.28 3.78
C SER A 11 -6.86 -2.79 3.72
N MET A 12 -5.72 -2.39 4.31
CA MET A 12 -5.27 -1.00 4.30
C MET A 12 -4.91 -0.51 2.90
N LEU A 13 -4.20 -1.32 2.10
CA LEU A 13 -3.87 -1.01 0.72
C LEU A 13 -5.13 -0.75 -0.13
N LYS A 14 -6.15 -1.61 0.00
CA LYS A 14 -7.41 -1.44 -0.73
C LYS A 14 -8.19 -0.21 -0.30
N ARG A 15 -8.39 -0.02 1.01
CA ARG A 15 -9.30 1.00 1.54
C ARG A 15 -8.69 2.40 1.61
N VAL A 16 -7.40 2.51 1.92
CA VAL A 16 -6.74 3.80 2.18
C VAL A 16 -5.89 4.24 1.00
N PHE A 17 -5.17 3.31 0.36
CA PHE A 17 -4.27 3.62 -0.77
C PHE A 17 -4.92 3.39 -2.14
N GLY A 18 -6.23 3.12 -2.19
CA GLY A 18 -7.00 3.03 -3.43
C GLY A 18 -6.79 1.76 -4.24
N LEU A 19 -6.05 0.76 -3.73
CA LEU A 19 -5.73 -0.47 -4.48
C LEU A 19 -6.94 -1.41 -4.68
N ASP A 20 -8.16 -0.97 -4.35
CA ASP A 20 -9.40 -1.70 -4.65
C ASP A 20 -9.76 -1.61 -6.15
N ARG A 21 -9.57 -0.44 -6.78
CA ARG A 21 -9.90 -0.24 -8.20
C ARG A 21 -8.97 0.76 -8.87
N CYS A 22 -8.23 0.28 -9.86
CA CYS A 22 -7.44 1.15 -10.73
C CYS A 22 -8.37 1.92 -11.68
N THR A 23 -8.36 3.25 -11.59
CA THR A 23 -9.11 4.15 -12.48
C THR A 23 -8.32 4.51 -13.73
N TRP A 24 -7.03 4.17 -13.79
CA TRP A 24 -6.14 4.50 -14.90
C TRP A 24 -6.28 3.46 -16.02
N ARG A 25 -6.25 3.91 -17.28
CA ARG A 25 -6.38 3.07 -18.47
C ARG A 25 -5.02 2.69 -19.03
N GLY A 26 -4.87 1.46 -19.51
CA GLY A 26 -3.63 0.94 -20.09
C GLY A 26 -2.76 0.18 -19.08
N LEU A 27 -2.04 -0.83 -19.57
CA LEU A 27 -1.27 -1.75 -18.72
C LEU A 27 -0.12 -1.07 -17.98
N GLU A 28 0.58 -0.13 -18.64
CA GLU A 28 1.68 0.62 -18.03
C GLU A 28 1.18 1.50 -16.89
N HIS A 29 0.06 2.19 -17.11
CA HIS A 29 -0.59 2.99 -16.09
C HIS A 29 -1.12 2.14 -14.93
N PHE A 30 -1.64 0.95 -15.21
CA PHE A 30 -2.02 -0.01 -14.16
C PHE A 30 -0.82 -0.41 -13.29
N LYS A 31 0.31 -0.76 -13.92
CA LYS A 31 1.55 -1.10 -13.19
C LYS A 31 2.02 0.08 -12.33
N ALA A 32 2.04 1.29 -12.89
CA ALA A 32 2.41 2.50 -12.17
C ALA A 32 1.47 2.78 -10.99
N TYR A 33 0.16 2.62 -11.18
CA TYR A 33 -0.85 2.78 -10.13
C TYR A 33 -0.59 1.82 -8.96
N VAL A 34 -0.43 0.52 -9.26
CA VAL A 34 -0.16 -0.51 -8.25
C VAL A 34 1.14 -0.21 -7.50
N MET A 35 2.22 0.12 -8.22
CA MET A 35 3.51 0.47 -7.61
C MET A 35 3.40 1.70 -6.70
N SER A 36 2.71 2.74 -7.13
CA SER A 36 2.55 3.97 -6.35
C SER A 36 1.83 3.72 -5.02
N ALA A 37 0.76 2.90 -5.02
CA ALA A 37 0.02 2.54 -3.82
C ALA A 37 0.87 1.71 -2.83
N VAL A 38 1.63 0.73 -3.34
CA VAL A 38 2.53 -0.09 -2.52
C VAL A 38 3.68 0.73 -1.94
N LEU A 39 4.27 1.63 -2.74
CA LEU A 39 5.33 2.53 -2.28
C LEU A 39 4.82 3.46 -1.18
N ALA A 40 3.67 4.11 -1.36
CA ALA A 40 3.08 4.99 -0.36
C ALA A 40 2.77 4.25 0.95
N TYR A 41 2.27 3.01 0.87
CA TYR A 41 2.06 2.16 2.05
C TYR A 41 3.36 1.89 2.79
N ASN A 42 4.41 1.48 2.09
CA ASN A 42 5.71 1.20 2.69
C ASN A 42 6.34 2.46 3.30
N PHE A 43 6.21 3.62 2.66
CA PHE A 43 6.63 4.90 3.22
C PHE A 43 5.95 5.19 4.56
N LYS A 44 4.64 4.96 4.67
CA LYS A 44 3.91 5.09 5.94
C LYS A 44 4.46 4.14 7.01
N VAL A 45 4.84 2.92 6.64
CA VAL A 45 5.46 1.96 7.58
C VAL A 45 6.82 2.47 8.05
N PHE A 46 7.68 2.91 7.13
CA PHE A 46 8.99 3.48 7.46
C PHE A 46 8.88 4.71 8.36
N ALA A 47 7.98 5.65 8.05
CA ALA A 47 7.76 6.84 8.87
C ALA A 47 7.27 6.51 10.29
N ARG A 48 6.55 5.39 10.46
CA ARG A 48 6.17 4.90 11.80
C ARG A 48 7.37 4.32 12.55
N LEU A 49 8.18 3.52 11.87
CA LEU A 49 9.36 2.90 12.47
C LEU A 49 10.40 3.95 12.85
N SER A 50 10.67 4.91 11.98
CA SER A 50 11.61 6.02 12.25
C SER A 50 11.18 6.86 13.46
N ARG A 51 9.88 7.13 13.62
CA ARG A 51 9.36 7.85 14.80
C ARG A 51 9.43 7.05 16.11
N GLN A 52 9.61 5.73 16.04
CA GLN A 52 9.74 4.86 17.22
C GLN A 52 11.18 4.76 17.73
N THR A 53 12.15 5.23 16.94
CA THR A 53 13.59 5.18 17.28
C THR A 53 14.11 6.51 17.82
N LEU A 54 13.23 7.51 18.00
CA LEU A 54 13.47 8.76 18.72
C LEU A 54 12.81 8.69 20.10
#